data_AF-A0A7J8T7V7-F1
#
_entry.id   AF-A0A7J8T7V7-F1
#
_cell.length_a   1.000
_cell.length_b   1.000
_cell.length_c   1.000
_cell.angle_alpha   90.00
_cell.angle_beta   90.00
_cell.angle_gamma   90.00
#
_symmetry.space_group_name_H-M   'P 1'
#
loop_
_entity.id
_entity.type
_entity.pdbx_description
1 polymer ?
#
loop_
_entity_poly.entity_id
_entity_poly.type
_entity_poly.pdbx_seq_one_letter_code
_entity_poly.pdbx_strand_id
1 'polypeptide(L)'
;MYGFCSHPKHSFLVYELVERGSLRMVLSNNEQAKELDWKKRLNVVKGLADALSYMHHGHSQPIVHRDISSNNVLLDLDYEARVSDFGTA
;
A
#
# COMPACT_ATOMS: atom_id res chain seq x y z
N MET A 1 -3.23 -7.62 -7.83
CA MET A 1 -3.01 -9.05 -7.51
C MET A 1 -2.91 -9.81 -8.82
N TYR A 2 -1.83 -10.55 -9.05
CA TYR A 2 -1.62 -11.31 -10.28
C TYR A 2 -2.08 -12.76 -10.17
N GLY A 3 -2.12 -13.33 -8.97
CA GLY A 3 -2.60 -14.69 -8.77
C GLY A 3 -2.42 -15.18 -7.34
N PHE A 4 -2.75 -16.44 -7.13
CA PHE A 4 -2.57 -17.14 -5.85
C PHE A 4 -2.18 -18.59 -6.09
N CYS A 5 -1.57 -19.21 -5.08
CA CYS A 5 -1.34 -20.65 -5.01
C CYS A 5 -1.93 -21.17 -3.70
N SER A 6 -2.70 -22.24 -3.77
CA SER A 6 -3.30 -22.89 -2.61
C SER A 6 -2.91 -24.36 -2.56
N HIS A 7 -2.28 -24.75 -1.45
CA HIS A 7 -1.87 -26.11 -1.14
C HIS A 7 -2.35 -26.45 0.29
N PRO A 8 -2.66 -27.71 0.64
CA PRO A 8 -3.21 -28.06 1.96
C PRO A 8 -2.44 -27.56 3.19
N LYS A 9 -1.16 -27.22 3.05
CA LYS A 9 -0.30 -26.69 4.14
C LYS A 9 0.08 -25.21 3.99
N HIS A 10 -0.01 -24.67 2.77
CA HIS A 10 0.56 -23.36 2.45
C HIS A 10 -0.31 -22.64 1.43
N SER A 11 -0.46 -21.34 1.61
CA SER A 11 -1.12 -20.46 0.65
C SER A 11 -0.20 -19.29 0.35
N PHE A 12 -0.16 -18.90 -0.92
CA PHE A 12 0.67 -17.79 -1.40
C PHE A 12 -0.18 -16.85 -2.24
N LEU A 13 0.10 -15.55 -2.14
CA LEU A 13 -0.50 -14.51 -2.95
C LEU A 13 0.60 -13.84 -3.76
N VAL A 14 0.35 -13.63 -5.06
CA VAL A 14 1.31 -13.04 -5.98
C VAL A 14 0.83 -11.64 -6.34
N TYR A 15 1.68 -10.65 -6.06
CA TYR A 15 1.44 -9.24 -6.31
C TYR A 15 2.48 -8.69 -7.29
N GLU A 16 2.16 -7.52 -7.83
CA GLU A 16 3.15 -6.66 -8.46
C GLU A 16 4.20 -6.25 -7.44
N LEU A 17 5.47 -6.27 -7.85
CA LEU A 17 6.55 -5.75 -7.03
C LEU A 17 6.50 -4.23 -7.08
N VAL A 18 6.35 -3.61 -5.92
CA VAL A 18 6.38 -2.15 -5.77
C VAL A 18 7.76 -1.74 -5.27
N GLU A 19 8.53 -1.06 -6.11
CA GLU A 19 10.00 -1.05 -6.08
C GLU A 19 10.60 -0.34 -4.87
N ARG A 20 9.96 0.72 -4.35
CA ARG A 20 10.47 1.43 -3.17
C ARG A 20 10.07 0.78 -1.86
N GLY A 21 9.28 -0.30 -1.92
CA GLY A 21 8.78 -1.00 -0.74
C GLY A 21 7.86 -0.11 0.10
N SER A 22 7.87 -0.33 1.41
CA SER A 22 6.95 0.36 2.31
C SER A 22 7.34 1.79 2.62
N LEU A 23 6.35 2.63 2.89
CA LEU A 23 6.53 4.00 3.37
C LEU A 23 7.39 4.04 4.62
N ARG A 24 7.28 3.03 5.52
CA ARG A 24 8.17 2.90 6.68
C ARG A 24 9.63 2.78 6.27
N MET A 25 9.96 1.95 5.28
CA MET A 25 11.34 1.79 4.80
C MET A 25 11.87 3.10 4.23
N VAL A 26 11.07 3.77 3.40
CA VAL A 26 11.41 5.07 2.80
C VAL A 26 11.64 6.13 3.88
N LEU A 27 10.76 6.22 4.87
CA LEU A 27 10.88 7.19 5.99
C LEU A 27 12.03 6.87 6.97
N SER A 28 12.45 5.61 7.07
CA SER A 28 13.55 5.20 7.96
C SER A 28 14.93 5.45 7.35
N ASN A 29 15.01 5.74 6.04
CA ASN A 29 16.25 6.08 5.35
C ASN A 29 16.32 7.59 5.14
N ASN A 30 17.33 8.25 5.71
CA ASN A 30 17.45 9.72 5.65
C ASN A 30 17.52 10.28 4.23
N GLU A 31 18.18 9.61 3.28
CA GLU A 31 18.28 10.10 1.91
C GLU A 31 16.95 9.92 1.16
N GLN A 32 16.32 8.76 1.28
CA GLN A 32 15.00 8.53 0.66
C GLN A 32 13.91 9.41 1.30
N ALA A 33 13.98 9.65 2.61
CA ALA A 33 13.04 10.51 3.31
C ALA A 33 13.16 11.99 2.87
N LYS A 34 14.36 12.45 2.49
CA LYS A 34 14.58 13.76 1.87
C LYS A 34 14.03 13.81 0.44
N GLU A 35 14.22 12.75 -0.34
CA GLU A 35 13.67 12.66 -1.70
C GLU A 35 12.14 12.64 -1.72
N LEU A 36 11.50 12.06 -0.69
CA LEU A 36 10.07 12.17 -0.41
C LEU A 36 9.78 13.56 0.18
N ASP A 37 9.93 14.59 -0.65
CA ASP A 37 9.69 15.98 -0.29
C ASP A 37 8.22 16.25 0.11
N TRP A 38 7.94 17.47 0.55
CA TRP A 38 6.61 17.84 1.02
C TRP A 38 5.50 17.62 -0.02
N LYS A 39 5.78 17.91 -1.30
CA LYS A 39 4.80 17.75 -2.37
C LYS A 39 4.47 16.27 -2.57
N LYS A 40 5.48 15.40 -2.59
CA LYS A 40 5.27 13.95 -2.68
C LYS A 40 4.54 13.39 -1.47
N ARG A 41 4.85 13.88 -0.26
CA ARG A 41 4.11 13.48 0.96
C ARG A 41 2.63 13.82 0.87
N LEU A 42 2.29 15.00 0.34
CA LEU A 42 0.89 15.37 0.11
C LEU A 42 0.22 14.45 -0.93
N ASN A 43 0.93 14.08 -1.99
CA ASN A 43 0.42 13.10 -2.97
C ASN A 43 0.17 11.74 -2.32
N VAL A 44 1.09 11.24 -1.47
CA VAL A 44 0.91 9.99 -0.73
C VAL A 44 -0.33 10.04 0.15
N VAL A 45 -0.54 11.12 0.91
CA VAL A 45 -1.74 11.30 1.75
C VAL A 45 -3.01 11.32 0.90
N LYS A 46 -2.99 12.03 -0.21
CA LYS A 46 -4.12 12.09 -1.14
C LYS A 46 -4.44 10.71 -1.72
N GLY A 47 -3.45 10.00 -2.25
CA GLY A 47 -3.63 8.66 -2.80
C GLY A 47 -4.15 7.66 -1.77
N LEU A 48 -3.68 7.76 -0.52
CA LEU A 48 -4.20 6.93 0.57
C LEU A 48 -5.66 7.26 0.91
N ALA A 49 -6.03 8.54 0.94
CA ALA A 49 -7.41 8.96 1.16
C ALA A 49 -8.34 8.51 0.02
N ASP A 50 -7.88 8.63 -1.23
CA ASP A 50 -8.62 8.18 -2.42
C ASP A 50 -8.83 6.66 -2.39
N ALA A 51 -7.79 5.88 -2.03
CA ALA A 51 -7.88 4.43 -1.89
C ALA A 51 -8.84 4.01 -0.77
N LEU A 52 -8.80 4.68 0.39
CA LEU A 52 -9.72 4.43 1.51
C LEU A 52 -11.16 4.79 1.15
N SER A 53 -11.37 5.92 0.49
CA SER A 53 -12.67 6.33 -0.01
C SER A 53 -13.24 5.29 -0.98
N TYR A 54 -12.42 4.81 -1.92
CA TYR A 54 -12.81 3.76 -2.86
C TYR A 54 -13.16 2.45 -2.14
N MET A 55 -12.34 1.99 -1.19
CA MET A 55 -12.61 0.76 -0.45
C MET A 55 -13.91 0.84 0.38
N HIS A 56 -14.16 1.98 1.02
CA HIS A 56 -15.32 2.14 1.91
C HIS A 56 -16.62 2.46 1.19
N HIS A 57 -16.54 3.15 0.04
CA HIS A 57 -17.72 3.73 -0.61
C HIS A 57 -17.85 3.37 -2.10
N GLY A 58 -16.83 2.78 -2.72
CA GLY A 58 -16.84 2.38 -4.13
C GLY A 58 -17.55 1.05 -4.41
N HIS A 59 -17.92 0.30 -3.37
CA HIS A 59 -18.56 -1.01 -3.48
C HIS A 59 -19.85 -1.08 -2.65
N SER A 60 -20.78 -1.96 -3.04
CA SER A 60 -22.03 -2.20 -2.29
C SER A 60 -21.77 -2.82 -0.91
N GLN A 61 -20.69 -3.58 -0.77
CA GLN A 61 -20.15 -4.03 0.51
C GLN A 61 -18.82 -3.32 0.75
N PRO A 62 -18.73 -2.47 1.80
CA PRO A 62 -17.49 -1.79 2.14
C PRO A 62 -16.36 -2.79 2.47
N ILE A 63 -15.17 -2.54 1.93
CA ILE A 63 -13.95 -3.27 2.27
C ILE A 63 -13.28 -2.51 3.42
N VAL A 64 -13.23 -3.09 4.61
CA VAL A 64 -12.55 -2.48 5.76
C VAL A 64 -11.17 -3.10 5.85
N HIS A 65 -10.11 -2.36 5.50
CA HIS A 65 -8.74 -2.90 5.47
C HIS A 65 -8.22 -3.41 6.83
N ARG A 66 -8.65 -2.76 7.93
CA ARG A 66 -8.28 -3.03 9.34
C ARG A 66 -6.80 -2.88 9.74
N ASP A 67 -5.85 -2.97 8.81
CA ASP A 67 -4.43 -2.78 9.10
C ASP A 67 -3.76 -1.68 8.26
N ILE A 68 -4.31 -0.46 8.34
CA ILE A 68 -3.68 0.70 7.69
C ILE A 68 -2.52 1.20 8.55
N SER A 69 -1.30 0.94 8.09
CA SER A 69 -0.06 1.36 8.74
C SER A 69 1.00 1.74 7.71
N SER A 70 2.09 2.39 8.13
CA SER A 70 3.20 2.72 7.23
C SER A 70 3.95 1.51 6.67
N ASN A 71 3.76 0.30 7.23
CA ASN A 71 4.26 -0.94 6.64
C ASN A 71 3.45 -1.37 5.42
N ASN A 72 2.14 -1.07 5.41
CA ASN A 72 1.17 -1.53 4.42
C ASN A 72 0.80 -0.46 3.39
N VAL A 73 1.53 0.66 3.40
CA VAL A 73 1.52 1.65 2.32
C VAL A 73 2.81 1.47 1.55
N LEU A 74 2.74 0.99 0.32
CA LEU A 74 3.88 0.84 -0.58
C LEU A 74 4.01 2.06 -1.49
N LEU A 75 5.23 2.40 -1.91
CA LEU A 75 5.49 3.49 -2.85
C LEU A 75 6.12 2.94 -4.14
N ASP A 76 5.55 3.28 -5.28
CA ASP A 76 6.16 2.94 -6.58
C ASP A 76 7.27 3.94 -6.96
N LEU A 77 7.84 3.77 -8.15
CA LEU A 77 8.95 4.60 -8.63
C LEU A 77 8.59 6.10 -8.70
N ASP A 78 7.32 6.44 -8.89
CA ASP A 78 6.80 7.80 -8.98
C ASP A 78 6.38 8.37 -7.62
N TYR A 79 6.59 7.63 -6.52
CA TYR A 79 6.16 7.97 -5.17
C TYR A 79 4.63 7.99 -4.99
N GLU A 80 3.89 7.30 -5.85
CA GLU A 80 2.45 7.12 -5.68
C GLU A 80 2.16 5.99 -4.68
N ALA A 81 1.16 6.24 -3.82
CA ALA A 81 0.84 5.35 -2.71
C ALA A 81 -0.04 4.18 -3.16
N ARG A 82 0.33 2.96 -2.74
CA ARG A 82 -0.44 1.74 -2.97
C ARG A 82 -0.71 1.05 -1.64
N VAL A 83 -1.98 0.80 -1.33
CA VAL A 83 -2.38 0.03 -0.14
C VAL A 83 -2.12 -1.46 -0.39
N SER A 84 -1.49 -2.13 0.55
CA SER A 84 -1.14 -3.55 0.49
C SER A 84 -1.58 -4.30 1.75
N ASP A 85 -1.48 -5.63 1.71
CA ASP A 85 -1.80 -6.54 2.82
C ASP A 85 -3.27 -6.50 3.29
N PHE A 86 -4.12 -7.06 2.43
CA PHE A 86 -5.54 -7.25 2.70
C PHE A 86 -5.83 -8.52 3.51
N GLY A 87 -4.84 -9.10 4.19
CA GLY A 87 -5.00 -10.37 4.92
C GLY A 87 -5.99 -10.32 6.09
N THR A 88 -6.29 -9.11 6.59
CA THR A 88 -7.23 -8.87 7.70
C THR A 88 -8.52 -8.17 7.29
N ALA A 89 -8.69 -7.88 6.00
CA ALA A 89 -9.85 -7.20 5.47
C ALA A 89 -11.13 -8.04 5.59
#